data_AF-A0A2E0RUU9-F1
#
_entry.id   AF-A0A2E0RUU9-F1
#
_cell.length_a   1.000
_cell.length_b   1.000
_cell.length_c   1.000
_cell.angle_alpha   90.00
_cell.angle_beta   90.00
_cell.angle_gamma   90.00
#
_symmetry.space_group_name_H-M   'P 1'
#
loop_
_entity.id
_entity.type
_entity.pdbx_description
1 polymer ?
#
loop_
_entity_poly.entity_id
_entity_poly.type
_entity_poly.pdbx_seq_one_letter_code
_entity_poly.pdbx_strand_id
1 'polypeptide(L)'
;MNPHDGHPEPSTDPNATDTEGADATSPGQADPTRPPSEQVQPTDDATTEPGELPALPDTDRALDLGRVARDLDGVEAALRRLDDGSYWTDEVTGEPLPDEVLAADPVARRVGP
;
A
#
# COMPACT_ATOMS: atom_id res chain seq x y z
N MET A 1 -27.71 24.30 45.47
CA MET A 1 -26.27 24.58 45.35
C MET A 1 -25.54 23.24 45.22
N ASN A 2 -24.89 22.99 44.08
CA ASN A 2 -23.89 21.92 43.84
C ASN A 2 -22.50 22.62 43.71
N PRO A 3 -21.30 21.97 43.63
CA PRO A 3 -20.94 20.54 43.48
C PRO A 3 -19.62 20.10 44.23
N HIS A 4 -19.00 18.98 43.78
CA HIS A 4 -17.63 18.43 44.00
C HIS A 4 -17.48 17.30 45.04
N ASP A 5 -16.75 16.21 44.82
CA ASP A 5 -16.11 15.58 43.65
C ASP A 5 -15.66 14.21 44.17
N GLY A 6 -15.98 13.11 43.46
CA GLY A 6 -15.62 11.76 43.87
C GLY A 6 -14.28 11.34 43.27
N HIS A 7 -13.28 11.11 44.11
CA HIS A 7 -12.02 10.43 43.73
C HIS A 7 -11.80 9.20 44.64
N PRO A 8 -11.57 8.00 44.08
CA PRO A 8 -10.95 6.89 44.81
C PRO A 8 -9.45 6.77 44.47
N GLU A 9 -8.59 6.68 45.50
CA GLU A 9 -7.16 6.39 45.37
C GLU A 9 -6.92 4.86 45.43
N PRO A 10 -6.04 4.26 44.58
CA PRO A 10 -5.54 2.90 44.80
C PRO A 10 -4.30 2.91 45.70
N SER A 11 -4.38 2.25 46.86
CA SER A 11 -3.25 2.00 47.77
C SER A 11 -2.19 1.09 47.12
N THR A 12 -0.96 1.59 47.09
CA THR A 12 0.26 0.86 46.74
C THR A 12 0.68 -0.01 47.93
N ASP A 13 0.77 -1.34 47.74
CA ASP A 13 1.40 -2.24 48.73
C ASP A 13 2.89 -2.46 48.38
N PRO A 14 3.83 -2.19 49.31
CA PRO A 14 5.27 -2.31 49.08
C PRO A 14 5.93 -3.39 49.98
N ASN A 15 5.85 -4.67 49.61
CA ASN A 15 6.70 -5.76 50.16
C ASN A 15 6.44 -7.05 49.35
N ALA A 16 7.35 -7.88 48.86
CA ALA A 16 8.78 -8.04 49.08
C ALA A 16 9.41 -8.74 47.85
N THR A 17 10.67 -8.44 47.64
CA THR A 17 11.63 -8.91 46.62
C THR A 17 12.25 -10.29 46.94
N ASP A 18 12.55 -11.12 45.94
CA ASP A 18 13.80 -11.91 45.76
C ASP A 18 13.69 -12.71 44.43
N THR A 19 14.47 -12.49 43.34
CA THR A 19 15.90 -12.81 43.10
C THR A 19 16.08 -14.10 42.27
N GLU A 20 16.89 -13.98 41.21
CA GLU A 20 17.59 -15.04 40.43
C GLU A 20 16.71 -15.98 39.56
N GLY A 21 16.93 -16.13 38.26
CA GLY A 21 18.21 -16.35 37.59
C GLY A 21 18.38 -17.84 37.29
N ALA A 22 17.76 -18.34 36.20
CA ALA A 22 18.10 -19.65 35.64
C ALA A 22 17.81 -19.67 34.13
N ASP A 23 18.88 -19.45 33.40
CA ASP A 23 19.09 -19.83 32.01
C ASP A 23 18.82 -21.33 31.82
N ALA A 24 17.94 -21.71 30.88
CA ALA A 24 17.97 -22.99 30.19
C ALA A 24 16.96 -23.02 29.02
N THR A 25 17.45 -22.65 27.84
CA THR A 25 17.26 -23.34 26.55
C THR A 25 15.91 -24.06 26.34
N SER A 26 15.02 -23.43 25.58
CA SER A 26 14.02 -24.19 24.81
C SER A 26 14.69 -24.65 23.50
N PRO A 27 14.88 -25.96 23.27
CA PRO A 27 15.58 -26.45 22.10
C PRO A 27 14.64 -26.45 20.90
N GLY A 28 15.07 -25.78 19.82
CA GLY A 28 14.79 -26.16 18.44
C GLY A 28 13.34 -26.48 18.09
N GLN A 29 12.53 -25.45 17.86
CA GLN A 29 11.53 -25.59 16.80
C GLN A 29 12.22 -25.24 15.48
N ALA A 30 12.92 -26.23 14.94
CA ALA A 30 13.30 -26.21 13.54
C ALA A 30 12.00 -26.11 12.74
N ASP A 31 11.75 -24.95 12.14
CA ASP A 31 10.74 -24.83 11.10
C ASP A 31 11.18 -25.71 9.92
N PRO A 32 10.49 -26.82 9.60
CA PRO A 32 10.91 -27.71 8.54
C PRO A 32 10.47 -27.22 7.15
N THR A 33 10.03 -25.96 6.99
CA THR A 33 9.67 -25.43 5.66
C THR A 33 10.13 -23.98 5.45
N ARG A 34 11.26 -23.57 6.04
CA ARG A 34 12.01 -22.46 5.43
C ARG A 34 12.67 -23.03 4.16
N PRO A 35 12.28 -22.61 2.94
CA PRO A 35 13.05 -22.96 1.76
C PRO A 35 14.51 -22.56 2.01
N PRO A 36 15.49 -23.35 1.56
CA PRO A 36 16.89 -22.98 1.74
C PRO A 36 17.02 -21.55 1.21
N SER A 37 17.56 -20.67 2.05
CA SER A 37 17.96 -19.34 1.61
C SER A 37 18.74 -19.53 0.33
N GLU A 38 18.13 -19.16 -0.80
CA GLU A 38 18.82 -18.95 -2.05
C GLU A 38 19.86 -17.90 -1.72
N GLN A 39 21.06 -18.38 -1.43
CA GLN A 39 22.26 -17.60 -1.58
C GLN A 39 22.28 -17.27 -3.07
N VAL A 40 21.69 -16.13 -3.40
CA VAL A 40 21.91 -15.47 -4.68
C VAL A 40 23.39 -15.15 -4.67
N GLN A 41 24.17 -16.09 -5.21
CA GLN A 41 25.57 -15.83 -5.51
C GLN A 41 25.55 -14.64 -6.47
N PRO A 42 26.31 -13.56 -6.22
CA PRO A 42 26.54 -12.57 -7.24
C PRO A 42 27.37 -13.29 -8.31
N THR A 43 26.69 -13.83 -9.33
CA THR A 43 27.36 -14.18 -10.57
C THR A 43 27.67 -12.85 -11.26
N ASP A 44 28.77 -12.23 -10.84
CA ASP A 44 29.53 -11.26 -11.62
C ASP A 44 30.13 -11.97 -12.84
N ASP A 45 29.27 -12.44 -13.73
CA ASP A 45 29.65 -12.86 -15.09
C ASP A 45 28.53 -12.41 -16.04
N ALA A 46 28.42 -11.09 -16.15
CA ALA A 46 27.90 -10.48 -17.35
C ALA A 46 28.99 -9.53 -17.85
N THR A 47 30.04 -10.11 -18.46
CA THR A 47 30.68 -9.44 -19.59
C THR A 47 29.62 -9.37 -20.69
N THR A 48 28.67 -8.45 -20.53
CA THR A 48 27.81 -8.00 -21.62
C THR A 48 28.73 -7.14 -22.47
N GLU A 49 29.29 -7.74 -23.53
CA GLU A 49 29.62 -6.95 -24.71
C GLU A 49 28.46 -5.98 -24.94
N PRO A 50 28.69 -4.71 -25.30
CA PRO A 50 27.63 -3.85 -25.81
C PRO A 50 27.20 -4.42 -27.18
N GLY A 51 26.55 -5.58 -27.16
CA GLY A 51 25.78 -6.11 -28.26
C GLY A 51 24.73 -5.06 -28.52
N GLU A 52 24.95 -4.35 -29.61
CA GLU A 52 24.07 -3.33 -30.17
C GLU A 52 22.63 -3.77 -29.94
N LEU A 53 21.96 -3.13 -28.97
CA LEU A 53 20.54 -3.35 -28.75
C LEU A 53 19.89 -3.18 -30.12
N PRO A 54 19.13 -4.16 -30.63
CA PRO A 54 18.44 -3.97 -31.89
C PRO A 54 17.68 -2.65 -31.76
N ALA A 55 17.90 -1.73 -32.70
CA ALA A 55 17.24 -0.43 -32.70
C ALA A 55 15.75 -0.70 -32.44
N LEU A 56 15.29 -0.35 -31.23
CA LEU A 56 13.90 -0.52 -30.87
C LEU A 56 13.13 0.19 -31.99
N PRO A 57 12.13 -0.47 -32.61
CA PRO A 57 11.33 0.19 -33.65
C PRO A 57 10.87 1.54 -33.09
N ASP A 58 10.80 2.60 -33.91
CA ASP A 58 10.40 3.95 -33.49
C ASP A 58 9.05 3.92 -32.74
N THR A 59 9.08 3.64 -31.44
CA THR A 59 7.89 3.36 -30.61
C THR A 59 7.02 4.62 -30.53
N ASP A 60 7.67 5.78 -30.60
CA ASP A 60 7.06 7.11 -30.73
C ASP A 60 6.10 7.23 -31.92
N ARG A 61 6.31 6.49 -33.01
CA ARG A 61 5.44 6.57 -34.20
C ARG A 61 4.20 5.68 -34.09
N ALA A 62 4.19 4.73 -33.17
CA ALA A 62 3.09 3.79 -32.95
C ALA A 62 2.27 4.12 -31.68
N LEU A 63 2.83 4.87 -30.73
CA LEU A 63 2.16 5.28 -29.50
C LEU A 63 1.52 6.67 -29.64
N ASP A 64 0.20 6.74 -29.48
CA ASP A 64 -0.50 8.03 -29.34
C ASP A 64 -0.26 8.60 -27.93
N LEU A 65 0.86 9.31 -27.76
CA LEU A 65 1.22 9.95 -26.50
C LEU A 65 0.18 10.99 -26.06
N GLY A 66 -0.55 11.59 -27.00
CA GLY A 66 -1.62 12.55 -26.67
C GLY A 66 -2.83 11.88 -26.03
N ARG A 67 -3.13 10.62 -26.42
CA ARG A 67 -4.13 9.80 -25.71
C ARG A 67 -3.64 9.40 -24.33
N VAL A 68 -2.41 8.89 -24.24
CA VAL A 68 -1.81 8.48 -22.95
C VAL A 68 -1.80 9.64 -21.95
N ALA A 69 -1.42 10.84 -22.38
CA ALA A 69 -1.44 12.02 -21.52
C ALA A 69 -2.84 12.30 -20.94
N ARG A 70 -3.89 12.27 -21.77
CA ARG A 70 -5.27 12.46 -21.31
C ARG A 70 -5.74 11.38 -20.34
N ASP A 71 -5.37 10.13 -20.61
CA ASP A 71 -5.72 9.02 -19.73
C ASP A 71 -5.08 9.22 -18.34
N LEU A 72 -3.81 9.65 -18.30
CA LEU A 72 -3.11 9.96 -17.05
C LEU A 72 -3.69 11.17 -16.31
N ASP A 73 -4.07 12.25 -17.02
CA ASP A 73 -4.81 13.38 -16.43
C ASP A 73 -6.13 12.92 -15.78
N GLY A 74 -6.83 11.97 -16.43
CA GLY A 74 -8.06 11.36 -15.91
C GLY A 74 -7.81 10.61 -14.60
N VAL A 75 -6.74 9.82 -14.53
CA VAL A 75 -6.34 9.08 -13.33
C VAL A 75 -5.96 10.03 -12.19
N GLU A 76 -5.16 11.06 -12.46
CA GLU A 76 -4.79 12.05 -11.43
C GLU A 76 -6.02 12.72 -10.83
N ALA A 77 -6.98 13.12 -11.68
CA ALA A 77 -8.23 13.71 -11.22
C ALA A 77 -9.09 12.73 -10.41
N ALA A 78 -9.08 11.43 -10.74
CA ALA A 78 -9.76 10.39 -9.96
C ALA A 78 -9.11 10.19 -8.58
N LEU A 79 -7.78 10.14 -8.52
CA LEU A 79 -7.03 10.00 -7.28
C LEU A 79 -7.27 11.18 -6.34
N ARG A 80 -7.30 12.42 -6.85
CA ARG A 80 -7.62 13.59 -6.04
C ARG A 80 -9.03 13.50 -5.44
N ARG A 81 -10.03 13.09 -6.23
CA ARG A 81 -11.40 12.90 -5.73
C ARG A 81 -11.48 11.79 -4.68
N LEU A 82 -10.65 10.76 -4.80
CA LEU A 82 -10.58 9.69 -3.80
C LEU A 82 -10.05 10.21 -2.47
N ASP A 83 -9.00 11.05 -2.52
CA ASP A 83 -8.46 11.74 -1.35
C ASP A 83 -9.48 12.69 -0.71
N ASP A 84 -10.19 13.46 -1.55
CA ASP A 84 -11.23 14.40 -1.12
C ASP A 84 -12.55 13.72 -0.69
N GLY A 85 -12.67 12.39 -0.83
CA GLY A 85 -13.88 11.62 -0.51
C GLY A 85 -15.08 11.85 -1.45
N SER A 86 -14.83 12.35 -2.66
CA SER A 86 -15.85 12.64 -3.70
C SER A 86 -15.80 11.67 -4.89
N TYR A 87 -14.91 10.68 -4.87
CA TYR A 87 -14.68 9.76 -6.00
C TYR A 87 -15.93 9.02 -6.47
N TRP A 88 -16.75 8.55 -5.53
CA TRP A 88 -17.98 7.81 -5.79
C TRP A 88 -19.20 8.72 -5.99
N THR A 89 -19.03 10.03 -6.18
CA THR A 89 -20.15 10.99 -6.26
C THR A 89 -20.23 11.61 -7.64
N ASP A 90 -21.43 11.64 -8.21
CA ASP A 90 -21.71 12.25 -9.51
C ASP A 90 -21.56 13.77 -9.38
N GLU A 91 -20.68 14.35 -10.19
CA GLU A 91 -20.35 15.78 -10.09
C GLU A 91 -21.51 16.70 -10.52
N VAL A 92 -22.54 16.17 -11.19
CA VAL A 92 -23.71 16.92 -11.67
C VAL A 92 -24.91 16.73 -10.75
N THR A 93 -25.23 15.48 -10.42
CA THR A 93 -26.43 15.16 -9.64
C THR A 93 -26.17 15.15 -8.14
N GLY A 94 -24.92 14.90 -7.73
CA GLY A 94 -24.54 14.67 -6.32
C GLY A 94 -24.92 13.28 -5.81
N GLU A 95 -25.51 12.43 -6.64
CA GLU A 95 -25.87 11.06 -6.29
C GLU A 95 -24.65 10.13 -6.35
N PRO A 96 -24.66 8.99 -5.65
CA PRO A 96 -23.57 8.03 -5.73
C PRO A 96 -23.44 7.41 -7.14
N LEU A 97 -22.21 7.31 -7.64
CA LEU A 97 -21.87 6.54 -8.84
C LEU A 97 -22.08 5.04 -8.57
N PRO A 98 -22.74 4.30 -9.49
CA PRO A 98 -22.82 2.85 -9.40
C PRO A 98 -21.43 2.20 -9.53
N ASP A 99 -21.22 1.13 -8.78
CA ASP A 99 -19.98 0.36 -8.81
C ASP A 99 -19.69 -0.20 -10.21
N GLU A 100 -20.73 -0.54 -10.99
CA GLU A 100 -20.57 -1.04 -12.36
C GLU A 100 -19.97 0.02 -13.29
N VAL A 101 -20.28 1.29 -13.08
CA VAL A 101 -19.71 2.40 -13.85
C VAL A 101 -18.23 2.55 -13.53
N LEU A 102 -17.88 2.56 -12.24
CA LEU A 102 -16.49 2.69 -11.79
C LEU A 102 -15.64 1.45 -12.13
N ALA A 103 -16.25 0.26 -12.17
CA ALA A 103 -15.58 -0.96 -12.60
C ALA A 103 -15.28 -0.96 -14.11
N ALA A 104 -16.17 -0.37 -14.91
CA ALA A 104 -15.97 -0.22 -16.35
C ALA A 104 -15.03 0.93 -16.72
N ASP A 105 -15.15 2.06 -16.01
CA ASP A 105 -14.35 3.27 -16.18
C ASP A 105 -14.01 3.90 -14.80
N PRO A 106 -12.82 3.61 -14.24
CA PRO A 106 -12.44 4.13 -12.92
C PRO A 106 -12.18 5.64 -12.91
N VAL A 107 -12.13 6.30 -14.07
CA VAL A 107 -11.98 7.77 -14.13
C VAL A 107 -13.31 8.47 -14.39
N ALA A 108 -14.42 7.73 -14.44
CA ALA A 108 -15.76 8.26 -14.61
C ALA A 108 -16.09 9.33 -13.56
N ARG A 109 -16.87 10.33 -13.99
CA ARG A 109 -17.32 11.46 -13.15
C ARG A 109 -18.84 11.56 -13.04
N ARG A 110 -19.53 10.74 -13.84
CA ARG A 110 -20.97 10.78 -14.05
C ARG A 110 -21.49 9.39 -14.41
N VAL A 111 -22.75 9.16 -14.13
CA VAL A 111 -23.46 7.95 -14.58
C VAL A 111 -23.79 8.07 -16.07
N GLY A 112 -22.82 7.76 -16.93
CA GLY A 112 -22.95 7.86 -18.40
C GLY A 112 -23.16 9.30 -18.91
N PRO A 113 -23.37 9.49 -20.23
CA PRO A 113 -23.97 10.72 -20.73
C PRO A 113 -25.39 10.92 -20.23
#